data_AF-A0A534NG07-F1
#
_entry.id   AF-A0A534NG07-F1
#
_cell.length_a   1.000
_cell.length_b   1.000
_cell.length_c   1.000
_cell.angle_alpha   90.00
_cell.angle_beta   90.00
_cell.angle_gamma   90.00
#
_symmetry.space_group_name_H-M   'P 1'
#
loop_
_entity.id
_entity.type
_entity.pdbx_description
1 polymer ?
#
loop_
_entity_poly.entity_id
_entity_poly.type
_entity_poly.pdbx_seq_one_letter_code
_entity_poly.pdbx_strand_id
1 'polypeptide(L)'
;MRGAPLTADEAPQDRNVAVWSLISVALAFAVFCGWFHWRRLSPHWTQRDLFWEYYHQSTPDEPIGAYLMNWRGETFYSRNTVRQVGRAAPAATLQDFLNGPGARKWMLVEQARLAALRGAIGGNARLRVVESRNNKFVLTLLEKPEEKQPMPGPLKEPEKPGPFGAPP
;
A
#
# COMPACT_ATOMS: atom_id res chain seq x y z
N MET A 1 -23.04 22.58 63.08
CA MET A 1 -21.94 22.84 62.13
C MET A 1 -22.48 23.84 61.11
N ARG A 2 -21.96 25.08 61.05
CA ARG A 2 -22.34 26.06 60.02
C ARG A 2 -21.69 25.64 58.71
N GLY A 3 -22.49 25.31 57.70
CA GLY A 3 -22.00 25.07 56.34
C GLY A 3 -21.34 26.34 55.77
N ALA A 4 -20.29 26.18 54.99
CA ALA A 4 -19.68 27.29 54.25
C ALA A 4 -20.74 27.96 53.35
N PRO A 5 -20.76 29.30 53.25
CA PRO A 5 -21.70 29.99 52.37
C PRO A 5 -21.49 29.54 50.93
N LEU A 6 -22.57 29.10 50.27
CA LEU A 6 -22.56 28.59 48.88
C LEU A 6 -22.40 29.69 47.82
N THR A 7 -22.15 30.93 48.23
CA THR A 7 -22.12 32.12 47.37
C THR A 7 -20.85 32.90 47.68
N ALA A 8 -19.71 32.44 47.18
CA ALA A 8 -18.65 33.37 46.86
C ALA A 8 -19.14 34.13 45.62
N ASP A 9 -19.30 35.44 45.70
CA ASP A 9 -19.57 36.28 44.53
C ASP A 9 -18.34 36.19 43.61
N GLU A 10 -18.41 35.31 42.62
CA GLU A 10 -17.38 35.20 41.60
C GLU A 10 -17.44 36.46 40.74
N ALA A 11 -16.35 37.22 40.67
CA ALA A 11 -16.37 38.45 39.90
C ALA A 11 -16.65 38.09 38.42
N PRO A 12 -17.47 38.86 37.68
CA PRO A 12 -17.74 38.59 36.27
C PRO A 12 -16.47 38.45 35.41
N GLN A 13 -15.38 39.08 35.85
CA GLN A 13 -14.05 38.97 35.26
C GLN A 13 -13.48 37.55 35.38
N ASP A 14 -13.64 36.88 36.53
CA ASP A 14 -13.16 35.51 36.77
C ASP A 14 -13.89 34.51 35.87
N ARG A 15 -15.21 34.68 35.70
CA ARG A 15 -16.01 33.87 34.78
C ARG A 15 -15.56 34.07 33.32
N ASN A 16 -15.32 35.31 32.91
CA ASN A 16 -14.84 35.59 31.55
C ASN A 16 -13.45 35.01 31.31
N VAL A 17 -12.54 35.11 32.28
CA VAL A 17 -11.21 34.50 32.20
C VAL A 17 -11.32 32.98 32.08
N ALA A 18 -12.16 32.34 32.89
CA ALA A 18 -12.38 30.89 32.81
C ALA A 18 -12.93 30.46 31.44
N VAL A 19 -13.94 31.17 30.92
CA VAL A 19 -14.54 30.90 29.62
C VAL A 19 -13.53 31.08 28.48
N TRP A 20 -12.81 32.19 28.45
CA TRP A 20 -11.82 32.44 27.39
C TRP A 20 -10.61 31.51 27.47
N SER A 21 -10.20 31.11 28.68
CA SER A 21 -9.15 30.10 28.87
C SER A 21 -9.59 28.75 28.31
N LEU A 22 -10.82 28.33 28.62
CA LEU A 22 -11.38 27.09 28.08
C LEU A 22 -11.49 27.12 26.56
N ILE A 23 -11.98 28.23 25.99
CA ILE A 23 -12.06 28.42 24.53
C ILE A 23 -10.67 28.33 23.91
N SER A 24 -9.68 29.00 24.50
CA SER A 24 -8.31 29.02 23.99
C SER A 24 -7.68 27.62 24.01
N VAL A 25 -7.86 26.88 25.10
CA VAL A 25 -7.39 25.49 25.21
C VAL A 25 -8.11 24.60 24.20
N ALA A 26 -9.43 24.74 24.04
CA ALA A 26 -10.21 23.96 23.08
C ALA A 26 -9.74 24.22 21.63
N LEU A 27 -9.50 25.47 21.26
CA LEU A 27 -8.97 25.84 19.95
C LEU A 27 -7.56 25.30 19.72
N ALA A 28 -6.66 25.48 20.70
CA ALA A 28 -5.31 24.95 20.63
C ALA A 28 -5.30 23.42 20.49
N PHE A 29 -6.16 22.73 21.26
CA PHE A 29 -6.33 21.29 21.19
C PHE A 29 -6.90 20.84 19.84
N ALA A 30 -7.88 21.54 19.29
CA ALA A 30 -8.45 21.25 17.99
C ALA A 30 -7.40 21.38 16.86
N VAL A 31 -6.60 22.45 16.88
CA VAL A 31 -5.49 22.63 15.92
C VAL A 31 -4.43 21.55 16.10
N PHE A 32 -4.04 21.24 17.33
CA PHE A 32 -3.08 20.17 17.61
C PHE A 32 -3.56 18.82 17.05
N CYS A 33 -4.80 18.44 17.37
CA CYS A 33 -5.39 17.18 16.95
C CYS A 33 -5.55 17.09 15.43
N GLY A 34 -6.15 18.12 14.82
CA GLY A 34 -6.46 18.14 13.40
C GLY A 34 -5.22 18.26 12.51
N TRP A 35 -4.29 19.15 12.86
CA TRP A 35 -3.15 19.46 11.99
C TRP A 35 -1.94 18.57 12.21
N PHE A 36 -1.69 18.17 13.47
CA PHE A 36 -0.45 17.47 13.83
C PHE A 36 -0.69 16.02 14.24
N HIS A 37 -1.55 15.78 15.25
CA HIS A 37 -1.71 14.45 15.83
C HIS A 37 -2.26 13.44 14.82
N TRP A 38 -3.40 13.73 14.19
CA TRP A 38 -4.01 12.80 13.23
C TRP A 38 -3.18 12.62 11.97
N ARG A 39 -2.49 13.67 11.51
CA ARG A 39 -1.58 13.56 10.37
C ARG A 39 -0.40 12.63 10.65
N ARG A 40 0.15 12.66 11.87
CA ARG A 40 1.23 11.75 12.28
C ARG A 40 0.73 10.33 12.53
N LEU A 41 -0.52 10.17 12.96
CA LEU A 41 -1.11 8.88 13.25
C LEU A 41 -1.60 8.14 12.00
N SER A 42 -2.02 8.87 10.96
CA SER A 42 -2.62 8.28 9.76
C SER A 42 -1.83 7.17 9.07
N PRO A 43 -0.48 7.21 8.96
CA PRO A 43 0.28 6.15 8.30
C PRO A 43 0.18 4.81 9.03
N HIS A 44 -0.03 4.84 10.35
CA HIS A 44 -0.08 3.66 11.20
C HIS A 44 -1.45 2.99 11.22
N TRP A 45 -2.53 3.75 11.02
CA TRP A 45 -3.91 3.30 11.22
C TRP A 45 -4.77 3.29 9.94
N THR A 46 -4.33 3.96 8.88
CA THR A 46 -5.05 4.01 7.60
C THR A 46 -4.25 3.36 6.49
N GLN A 47 -4.92 2.95 5.41
CA GLN A 47 -4.24 2.44 4.21
C GLN A 47 -3.91 3.57 3.22
N ARG A 48 -4.20 4.84 3.55
CA ARG A 48 -3.99 5.99 2.64
C ARG A 48 -2.56 6.02 2.11
N ASP A 49 -1.58 5.92 3.01
CA ASP A 49 -0.17 6.07 2.64
C ASP A 49 0.34 4.84 1.86
N LEU A 50 -0.23 3.64 2.09
CA LEU A 50 0.06 2.45 1.27
C LEU A 50 -0.41 2.67 -0.18
N PHE A 51 -1.64 3.16 -0.37
CA PHE A 51 -2.14 3.46 -1.71
C PHE A 51 -1.49 4.68 -2.34
N TRP A 52 -1.08 5.66 -1.54
CA TRP A 52 -0.27 6.78 -2.01
C TRP A 52 1.02 6.27 -2.64
N GLU A 53 1.79 5.44 -1.95
CA GLU A 53 3.03 4.86 -2.49
C GLU A 53 2.78 4.03 -3.75
N TYR A 54 1.71 3.22 -3.76
CA TYR A 54 1.30 2.51 -4.98
C TYR A 54 1.09 3.46 -6.15
N TYR A 55 0.20 4.45 -6.03
CA TYR A 55 -0.10 5.36 -7.13
C TYR A 55 1.07 6.27 -7.53
N HIS A 56 2.01 6.55 -6.61
CA HIS A 56 3.18 7.36 -6.90
C HIS A 56 4.27 6.60 -7.67
N GLN A 57 4.34 5.27 -7.51
CA GLN A 57 5.42 4.44 -8.05
C GLN A 57 4.96 3.46 -9.14
N SER A 58 3.66 3.16 -9.22
CA SER A 58 3.09 2.25 -10.20
C SER A 58 2.92 2.92 -11.57
N THR A 59 3.01 2.13 -12.63
CA THR A 59 2.52 2.51 -13.96
C THR A 59 1.09 2.00 -14.19
N PRO A 60 0.33 2.54 -15.16
CA PRO A 60 -1.08 2.16 -15.37
C PRO A 60 -1.34 0.68 -15.66
N ASP A 61 -0.35 -0.06 -16.13
CA ASP A 61 -0.40 -1.49 -16.45
C ASP A 61 -0.08 -2.41 -15.25
N GLU A 62 0.34 -1.85 -14.12
CA GLU A 62 0.72 -2.62 -12.94
C GLU A 62 -0.45 -2.80 -11.97
N PRO A 63 -0.98 -4.02 -11.82
CA PRO A 63 -2.15 -4.26 -10.98
C PRO A 63 -1.79 -4.28 -9.49
N ILE A 64 -2.77 -3.92 -8.65
CA ILE A 64 -2.73 -4.13 -7.19
C ILE A 64 -3.70 -5.24 -6.75
N GLY A 65 -3.17 -6.21 -6.01
CA GLY A 65 -3.91 -7.28 -5.38
C GLY A 65 -3.98 -7.12 -3.85
N ALA A 66 -5.05 -7.62 -3.23
CA ALA A 66 -5.18 -7.72 -1.78
C ALA A 66 -5.20 -9.20 -1.39
N TYR A 67 -4.12 -9.67 -0.76
CA TYR A 67 -3.92 -11.09 -0.47
C TYR A 67 -4.51 -11.51 0.87
N LEU A 68 -5.50 -12.41 0.81
CA LEU A 68 -6.26 -12.91 1.96
C LEU A 68 -6.83 -11.79 2.83
N MET A 69 -7.19 -10.69 2.18
CA MET A 69 -7.85 -9.55 2.81
C MET A 69 -9.37 -9.64 2.60
N ASN A 70 -10.13 -9.14 3.56
CA ASN A 70 -11.59 -9.25 3.58
C ASN A 70 -12.30 -7.93 3.94
N TRP A 71 -11.58 -6.80 3.92
CA TRP A 71 -12.11 -5.52 4.42
C TRP A 71 -12.54 -4.62 3.24
N ARG A 72 -13.22 -3.51 3.53
CA ARG A 72 -13.59 -2.52 2.50
C ARG A 72 -12.58 -1.37 2.34
N GLY A 73 -11.55 -1.35 3.18
CA GLY A 73 -10.54 -0.29 3.17
C GLY A 73 -9.80 -0.26 1.83
N GLU A 74 -9.34 -1.42 1.38
CA GLU A 74 -8.57 -1.54 0.13
C GLU A 74 -9.40 -1.13 -1.08
N THR A 75 -10.69 -1.45 -1.09
CA THR A 75 -11.64 -1.07 -2.13
C THR A 75 -11.84 0.45 -2.18
N PHE A 76 -11.95 1.10 -1.02
CA PHE A 76 -12.09 2.55 -0.93
C PHE A 76 -10.84 3.29 -1.44
N TYR A 77 -9.66 2.96 -0.92
CA TYR A 77 -8.42 3.66 -1.29
C TYR A 77 -7.95 3.35 -2.72
N SER A 78 -8.28 2.16 -3.25
CA SER A 78 -8.00 1.80 -4.64
C SER A 78 -9.00 2.35 -5.65
N ARG A 79 -10.07 3.04 -5.24
CA ARG A 79 -11.17 3.43 -6.13
C ARG A 79 -11.76 2.21 -6.89
N ASN A 80 -11.93 1.10 -6.18
CA ASN A 80 -12.41 -0.19 -6.71
C ASN A 80 -11.48 -0.89 -7.72
N THR A 81 -10.21 -0.49 -7.87
CA THR A 81 -9.29 -1.16 -8.80
C THR A 81 -8.55 -2.36 -8.18
N VAL A 82 -8.60 -2.52 -6.86
CA VAL A 82 -7.92 -3.63 -6.19
C VAL A 82 -8.56 -4.98 -6.51
N ARG A 83 -7.73 -5.97 -6.84
CA ARG A 83 -8.18 -7.36 -7.03
C ARG A 83 -8.09 -8.14 -5.73
N GLN A 84 -9.17 -8.81 -5.36
CA GLN A 84 -9.19 -9.69 -4.19
C GLN A 84 -8.50 -11.02 -4.53
N VAL A 85 -7.42 -11.35 -3.83
CA VAL A 85 -6.60 -12.53 -4.08
C VAL A 85 -6.70 -13.48 -2.88
N GLY A 86 -7.06 -14.73 -3.16
CA GLY A 86 -7.02 -15.83 -2.21
C GLY A 86 -8.26 -16.05 -1.35
N ARG A 87 -9.35 -15.30 -1.57
CA ARG A 87 -10.60 -15.45 -0.81
C ARG A 87 -11.29 -16.80 -1.01
N ALA A 88 -11.44 -17.25 -2.27
CA ALA A 88 -12.13 -18.50 -2.60
C ALA A 88 -11.17 -19.67 -2.80
N ALA A 89 -10.06 -19.44 -3.52
CA ALA A 89 -9.02 -20.43 -3.78
C ALA A 89 -7.63 -19.76 -3.64
N PRO A 90 -7.01 -19.79 -2.45
CA PRO A 90 -5.74 -19.12 -2.14
C PRO A 90 -4.65 -19.29 -3.19
N ALA A 91 -4.34 -20.53 -3.54
CA ALA A 91 -3.26 -20.84 -4.49
C ALA A 91 -3.64 -20.45 -5.92
N ALA A 92 -4.81 -20.90 -6.41
CA ALA A 92 -5.22 -20.65 -7.80
C ALA A 92 -5.32 -19.16 -8.11
N THR A 93 -6.05 -18.39 -7.30
CA THR A 93 -6.21 -16.95 -7.55
C THR A 93 -4.92 -16.15 -7.38
N LEU A 94 -3.99 -16.60 -6.54
CA LEU A 94 -2.66 -16.00 -6.45
C LEU A 94 -1.87 -16.27 -7.72
N GLN A 95 -1.85 -17.51 -8.22
CA GLN A 95 -1.17 -17.85 -9.47
C GLN A 95 -1.80 -17.11 -10.66
N ASP A 96 -3.13 -17.02 -10.73
CA ASP A 96 -3.84 -16.24 -11.76
C ASP A 96 -3.44 -14.76 -11.70
N PHE A 97 -3.35 -14.19 -10.49
CA PHE A 97 -2.90 -12.83 -10.30
C PHE A 97 -1.45 -12.64 -10.76
N LEU A 98 -0.53 -13.56 -10.43
CA LEU A 98 0.89 -13.53 -10.83
C LEU A 98 1.08 -13.70 -12.35
N ASN A 99 0.23 -14.49 -12.99
CA ASN A 99 0.25 -14.72 -14.44
C ASN A 99 -0.48 -13.64 -15.24
N GLY A 100 -1.26 -12.78 -14.57
CA GLY A 100 -1.93 -11.64 -15.17
C GLY A 100 -0.98 -10.58 -15.75
N PRO A 101 -1.54 -9.50 -16.34
CA PRO A 101 -0.78 -8.43 -16.96
C PRO A 101 0.11 -7.67 -15.96
N GLY A 102 1.06 -6.90 -16.50
CA GLY A 102 2.02 -6.11 -15.73
C GLY A 102 3.30 -6.88 -15.41
N ALA A 103 4.45 -6.27 -15.74
CA ALA A 103 5.77 -6.82 -15.43
C ALA A 103 6.03 -6.84 -13.91
N ARG A 104 5.56 -5.80 -13.22
CA ARG A 104 5.54 -5.71 -11.76
C ARG A 104 4.10 -5.80 -11.26
N LYS A 105 3.92 -6.41 -10.10
CA LYS A 105 2.60 -6.56 -9.47
C LYS A 105 2.66 -6.09 -8.04
N TRP A 106 1.71 -5.26 -7.66
CA TRP A 106 1.63 -4.72 -6.30
C TRP A 106 0.71 -5.59 -5.46
N MET A 107 1.06 -5.77 -4.19
CA MET A 107 0.28 -6.59 -3.30
C MET A 107 0.20 -6.01 -1.90
N LEU A 108 -1.03 -5.79 -1.46
CA LEU A 108 -1.38 -5.47 -0.10
C LEU A 108 -1.60 -6.77 0.68
N VAL A 109 -0.99 -6.88 1.86
CA VAL A 109 -1.11 -8.06 2.72
C VAL A 109 -1.04 -7.66 4.19
N GLU A 110 -1.63 -8.45 5.08
CA GLU A 110 -1.42 -8.28 6.53
C GLU A 110 0.03 -8.60 6.89
N GLN A 111 0.64 -7.83 7.80
CA GLN A 111 2.01 -8.05 8.25
C GLN A 111 2.24 -9.48 8.74
N ALA A 112 1.30 -10.02 9.53
CA ALA A 112 1.35 -11.38 10.05
C ALA A 112 1.32 -12.47 8.96
N ARG A 113 0.88 -12.15 7.74
CA ARG A 113 0.78 -13.07 6.60
C ARG A 113 1.89 -12.90 5.58
N LEU A 114 2.82 -11.98 5.78
CA LEU A 114 3.89 -11.70 4.82
C LEU A 114 4.77 -12.94 4.55
N ALA A 115 5.09 -13.71 5.59
CA ALA A 115 5.85 -14.95 5.46
C ALA A 115 5.07 -16.02 4.68
N ALA A 116 3.78 -16.17 4.96
CA ALA A 116 2.91 -17.09 4.23
C ALA A 116 2.78 -16.70 2.75
N LEU A 117 2.65 -15.41 2.45
CA LEU A 117 2.65 -14.90 1.07
C LEU A 117 3.97 -15.23 0.36
N ARG A 118 5.13 -15.00 0.99
CA ARG A 118 6.43 -15.40 0.42
C ARG A 118 6.49 -16.88 0.09
N GLY A 119 6.03 -17.74 1.00
CA GLY A 119 5.96 -19.18 0.77
C GLY A 119 5.04 -19.55 -0.39
N ALA A 120 3.88 -18.89 -0.49
CA ALA A 120 2.89 -19.15 -1.53
C ALA A 120 3.34 -18.67 -2.92
N ILE A 121 4.12 -17.59 -3.00
CA ILE A 121 4.76 -17.14 -4.25
C ILE A 121 5.89 -18.09 -4.65
N GLY A 122 6.64 -18.61 -3.68
CA GLY A 122 7.78 -19.49 -3.92
C GLY A 122 8.82 -18.83 -4.83
N GLY A 123 9.27 -19.55 -5.86
CA GLY A 123 10.24 -19.07 -6.85
C GLY A 123 9.66 -18.25 -8.00
N ASN A 124 8.33 -18.05 -8.06
CA ASN A 124 7.66 -17.45 -9.22
C ASN A 124 7.88 -15.94 -9.32
N ALA A 125 8.14 -15.27 -8.20
CA ALA A 125 8.41 -13.83 -8.15
C ALA A 125 9.28 -13.47 -6.94
N ARG A 126 10.07 -12.41 -7.07
CA ARG A 126 10.76 -11.76 -5.96
C ARG A 126 9.78 -10.83 -5.26
N LEU A 127 9.62 -11.00 -3.94
CA LEU A 127 8.81 -10.13 -3.10
C LEU A 127 9.68 -9.11 -2.36
N ARG A 128 9.45 -7.83 -2.64
CA ARG A 128 10.05 -6.68 -1.96
C ARG A 128 8.99 -5.95 -1.14
N VAL A 129 9.32 -5.54 0.09
CA VAL A 129 8.48 -4.63 0.88
C VAL A 129 8.76 -3.20 0.45
N VAL A 130 7.71 -2.44 0.15
CA VAL A 130 7.81 -1.03 -0.27
C VAL A 130 7.43 -0.10 0.89
N GLU A 131 6.36 -0.41 1.61
CA GLU A 131 5.88 0.40 2.74
C GLU A 131 5.30 -0.51 3.84
N SER A 132 5.68 -0.25 5.10
CA SER A 132 5.36 -1.08 6.27
C SER A 132 5.11 -0.30 7.56
N ARG A 133 4.94 1.04 7.50
CA ARG A 133 4.62 1.88 8.66
C ARG A 133 3.26 1.58 9.26
N ASN A 134 2.32 1.06 8.46
CA ASN A 134 0.99 0.69 8.93
C ASN A 134 1.08 -0.49 9.92
N ASN A 135 0.38 -0.41 11.05
CA ASN A 135 0.48 -1.42 12.11
C ASN A 135 -0.03 -2.81 11.71
N LYS A 136 -0.92 -2.88 10.70
CA LYS A 136 -1.59 -4.13 10.30
C LYS A 136 -1.20 -4.59 8.90
N PHE A 137 -0.98 -3.66 7.98
CA PHE A 137 -0.81 -3.96 6.56
C PHE A 137 0.58 -3.56 6.06
N VAL A 138 1.01 -4.22 5.00
CA VAL A 138 2.26 -3.94 4.29
C VAL A 138 1.97 -3.92 2.80
N LEU A 139 2.59 -2.96 2.11
CA LEU A 139 2.60 -2.89 0.66
C LEU A 139 3.87 -3.56 0.15
N THR A 140 3.69 -4.47 -0.79
CA THR A 140 4.77 -5.24 -1.39
C THR A 140 4.73 -5.12 -2.91
N LEU A 141 5.91 -5.25 -3.51
CA LEU A 141 6.13 -5.29 -4.94
C LEU A 141 6.63 -6.68 -5.31
N LEU A 142 6.00 -7.26 -6.32
CA LEU A 142 6.30 -8.57 -6.89
C LEU A 142 6.90 -8.36 -8.27
N GLU A 143 8.14 -8.80 -8.43
CA GLU A 143 8.87 -8.74 -9.70
C GLU A 143 9.14 -10.16 -10.17
N LYS A 144 8.77 -10.49 -11.42
CA LYS A 144 9.18 -11.77 -11.99
C LYS A 144 10.71 -11.79 -12.04
N PRO A 145 11.36 -12.93 -11.71
CA PRO A 145 12.79 -13.06 -11.98
C PRO A 145 12.99 -12.82 -13.48
N GLU A 146 13.99 -12.02 -13.87
CA GLU A 146 14.35 -11.88 -15.28
C GLU A 146 14.44 -13.27 -15.90
N GLU A 147 13.60 -13.53 -16.89
CA GLU A 147 13.74 -14.70 -17.73
C GLU A 147 15.07 -14.49 -18.46
N LYS A 148 16.11 -15.17 -17.98
CA LYS A 148 17.45 -15.12 -18.55
C LYS A 148 17.29 -15.53 -20.02
N GLN A 149 17.23 -14.55 -20.92
CA GLN A 149 17.10 -14.83 -22.35
C GLN A 149 18.20 -15.83 -22.70
N PRO A 150 17.88 -16.99 -23.32
CA PRO A 150 18.93 -17.84 -23.82
C PRO A 150 19.76 -16.96 -24.75
N MET A 151 21.08 -16.89 -24.47
CA MET A 151 21.99 -16.13 -25.32
C MET A 151 21.67 -16.48 -26.77
N PRO A 152 21.52 -15.50 -27.67
CA PRO A 152 21.38 -15.82 -29.08
C PRO A 152 22.59 -16.69 -29.43
N GLY A 153 22.31 -17.95 -29.80
CA GLY A 153 23.35 -18.86 -30.26
C GLY A 153 24.15 -18.17 -31.36
N PRO A 154 25.45 -18.47 -31.51
CA PRO A 154 26.31 -17.78 -32.45
C PRO A 154 25.62 -17.65 -33.80
N LEU A 155 25.53 -16.40 -34.29
CA LEU A 155 24.89 -16.05 -35.55
C LEU A 155 25.33 -17.06 -36.61
N LYS A 156 24.37 -17.80 -37.20
CA LYS A 156 24.67 -18.62 -38.38
C LYS A 156 25.24 -17.69 -39.44
N GLU A 157 26.48 -17.95 -39.80
CA GLU A 157 27.20 -17.23 -40.83
C GLU A 157 26.38 -17.30 -42.13
N PRO A 158 26.20 -16.18 -42.86
CA PRO A 158 25.36 -16.18 -44.04
C PRO A 158 25.92 -17.16 -45.08
N GLU A 159 25.04 -18.06 -45.54
CA GLU A 159 25.36 -19.04 -46.56
C GLU A 159 25.81 -18.31 -47.84
N LYS A 160 27.02 -18.64 -48.31
CA LYS A 160 27.61 -18.00 -49.49
C LYS A 160 26.70 -18.25 -50.70
N PRO A 161 26.37 -17.22 -51.50
CA PRO A 161 25.62 -17.43 -52.74
C PRO A 161 26.41 -18.35 -53.66
N GLY A 162 25.73 -19.40 -54.16
CA GLY A 162 26.29 -20.33 -55.14
C GLY A 162 26.75 -19.62 -56.42
N PRO A 163 27.65 -20.24 -57.20
CA PRO A 163 28.24 -19.60 -58.37
C PRO A 163 27.16 -19.29 -59.42
N PHE A 164 26.96 -18.00 -59.66
CA PHE A 164 26.14 -17.50 -60.77
C PHE A 164 26.91 -17.70 -62.08
N GLY A 165 26.38 -18.55 -62.96
CA GLY A 165 26.74 -18.58 -64.39
C GLY A 165 27.35 -19.90 -64.87
N ALA A 166 26.48 -20.80 -65.36
CA ALA A 166 26.82 -21.71 -66.44
C ALA A 166 25.58 -21.81 -67.37
N PRO A 167 25.71 -21.51 -68.68
CA PRO A 167 24.62 -21.66 -69.66
C PRO A 167 24.36 -23.16 -69.99
N PRO A 168 23.25 -23.48 -70.70
CA PRO A 168 22.48 -24.72 -70.52
C PRO A 168 23.20 -26.02 -70.88
#